data_AF-A0AAT9WM13-F1
#
_entry.id   AF-A0AAT9WM13-F1
#
_cell.length_a   1.000
_cell.length_b   1.000
_cell.length_c   1.000
_cell.angle_alpha   90.00
_cell.angle_beta   90.00
_cell.angle_gamma   90.00
#
_symmetry.space_group_name_H-M   'P 1'
#
loop_
_entity.id
_entity.type
_entity.pdbx_description
1 polymer ?
#
loop_
_entity_poly.entity_id
_entity_poly.type
_entity_poly.pdbx_seq_one_letter_code
_entity_poly.pdbx_strand_id
1 'polypeptide(L)' 'MNKLSNQSLVVLVQLVQKEVERLASQHDRMDAQDPLLADLEQELVDYSLVADELKGLYEEAEESSGNLPKYRQLAQ' A
#
# COMPACT_ATOMS: atom_id res chain seq x y z
N MET A 1 -14.70 3.73 18.84
CA MET A 1 -13.81 3.28 17.75
C MET A 1 -12.48 3.98 17.95
N ASN A 2 -11.40 3.23 18.15
CA ASN A 2 -10.06 3.84 18.24
C ASN A 2 -9.67 4.34 16.86
N LYS A 3 -9.56 5.66 16.69
CA LYS A 3 -9.03 6.26 15.46
C LYS A 3 -7.56 5.89 15.36
N LEU A 4 -7.13 5.49 14.16
CA LEU A 4 -5.72 5.27 13.85
C LEU A 4 -4.95 6.58 14.09
N SER A 5 -3.75 6.47 14.69
CA SER A 5 -2.89 7.64 14.83
C SER A 5 -2.27 8.02 13.48
N ASN A 6 -1.97 9.29 13.27
CA ASN A 6 -1.28 9.77 12.06
C ASN A 6 0.05 9.01 11.81
N GLN A 7 0.81 8.72 12.86
CA GLN A 7 2.04 7.94 12.77
C GLN A 7 1.77 6.49 12.33
N SER A 8 0.74 5.86 12.89
CA SER A 8 0.33 4.52 12.49
C SER A 8 -0.11 4.48 11.03
N LEU A 9 -0.80 5.52 10.56
CA LEU A 9 -1.24 5.65 9.17
C LEU A 9 -0.06 5.80 8.21
N VAL A 10 0.94 6.62 8.55
CA VAL A 10 2.20 6.73 7.79
C VAL A 10 2.87 5.36 7.65
N VAL A 11 3.03 4.63 8.75
CA VAL A 11 3.69 3.32 8.74
C VAL A 11 2.90 2.30 7.91
N LEU A 12 1.57 2.29 8.00
CA LEU A 12 0.75 1.39 7.20
C LEU A 12 0.84 1.68 5.71
N VAL A 13 0.80 2.95 5.30
CA VAL A 13 0.97 3.34 3.89
C VAL A 13 2.31 2.83 3.37
N GLN A 14 3.40 3.05 4.10
CA GLN A 14 4.74 2.60 3.69
C GLN A 14 4.85 1.07 3.61
N LEU A 15 4.27 0.36 4.58
CA LEU A 15 4.27 -1.11 4.60
C LEU A 15 3.52 -1.69 3.40
N VAL A 16 2.31 -1.17 3.13
CA VAL A 16 1.49 -1.65 2.02
C VAL A 16 2.13 -1.33 0.67
N GLN A 17 2.69 -0.13 0.48
CA GLN A 17 3.41 0.22 -0.74
C GLN A 17 4.60 -0.72 -0.99
N LYS A 18 5.41 -0.97 0.04
CA LYS A 18 6.54 -1.90 -0.05
C LYS A 18 6.10 -3.32 -0.38
N GLU A 19 4.96 -3.76 0.14
CA GLU A 19 4.44 -5.09 -0.13
C GLU A 19 3.92 -5.21 -1.57
N VAL A 20 3.21 -4.19 -2.08
CA VAL A 20 2.81 -4.12 -3.50
C VAL A 20 4.04 -4.20 -4.41
N GLU A 21 5.10 -3.43 -4.13
CA GLU A 21 6.35 -3.49 -4.90
C GLU A 21 7.04 -4.86 -4.83
N ARG A 22 7.03 -5.48 -3.65
CA ARG A 22 7.59 -6.83 -3.44
C ARG A 22 6.84 -7.86 -4.27
N LEU A 23 5.50 -7.84 -4.22
CA LEU A 23 4.64 -8.75 -4.96
C LEU A 23 4.74 -8.52 -6.48
N ALA A 24 4.81 -7.28 -6.92
CA ALA A 24 4.96 -6.93 -8.34
C ALA A 24 6.32 -7.42 -8.87
N SER A 25 7.39 -7.19 -8.09
CA SER A 25 8.73 -7.70 -8.41
C SER A 25 8.79 -9.23 -8.43
N GLN A 26 7.98 -9.90 -7.61
CA GLN A 26 7.86 -11.35 -7.62
C GLN A 26 7.11 -11.83 -8.87
N HIS A 27 6.03 -11.15 -9.25
CA HIS A 27 5.23 -11.44 -10.44
C HIS A 27 6.06 -11.31 -11.72
N ASP A 28 6.82 -10.22 -11.86
CA ASP A 28 7.73 -9.98 -12.99
C ASP A 28 8.80 -11.07 -13.18
N ARG A 29 9.12 -11.83 -12.12
CA ARG A 29 10.13 -12.90 -12.11
C ARG A 29 9.54 -14.30 -12.24
N MET A 30 8.22 -14.45 -12.09
CA MET A 30 7.56 -15.74 -12.20
C MET A 30 7.38 -16.15 -13.65
N ASP A 31 7.44 -17.47 -13.89
CA ASP A 31 7.11 -18.02 -15.20
C ASP A 31 5.60 -17.90 -15.45
N ALA A 32 5.20 -17.60 -16.68
CA ALA A 32 3.79 -17.47 -17.06
C ALA A 32 2.99 -18.78 -16.88
N GLN A 33 3.67 -19.93 -16.80
CA GLN A 33 3.07 -21.25 -16.56
C GLN A 33 3.15 -21.68 -15.10
N ASP A 34 3.70 -20.85 -14.20
CA ASP A 34 3.77 -21.17 -12.79
C ASP A 34 2.35 -21.28 -12.20
N PRO A 35 1.98 -22.41 -11.58
CA PRO A 35 0.64 -22.60 -11.05
C PRO A 35 0.26 -21.63 -9.91
N LEU A 36 1.23 -20.95 -9.29
CA LEU A 36 1.01 -19.96 -8.23
C LEU A 36 0.81 -18.53 -8.77
N LEU A 37 0.94 -18.30 -10.07
CA LEU A 37 0.87 -16.96 -10.65
C LEU A 37 -0.49 -16.30 -10.40
N ALA A 38 -1.58 -17.06 -10.55
CA ALA A 38 -2.93 -16.57 -10.32
C ALA A 38 -3.16 -16.13 -8.86
N ASP A 39 -2.61 -16.87 -7.89
CA ASP A 39 -2.72 -16.52 -6.47
C ASP A 39 -1.94 -15.23 -6.17
N LEU A 40 -0.75 -15.07 -6.78
CA LEU A 40 0.05 -13.86 -6.65
C LEU A 40 -0.64 -12.63 -7.29
N GLU A 41 -1.27 -12.81 -8.45
CA GLU A 41 -2.04 -11.76 -9.10
C GLU A 41 -3.23 -11.31 -8.25
N GLN A 42 -3.93 -12.26 -7.63
CA GLN A 42 -5.02 -11.93 -6.70
C GLN A 42 -4.50 -11.17 -5.48
N GLU A 43 -3.39 -11.61 -4.88
CA GLU A 43 -2.78 -10.92 -3.75
C GLU A 43 -2.36 -9.48 -4.12
N LEU A 44 -1.80 -9.28 -5.32
CA LEU A 44 -1.47 -7.96 -5.85
C LEU A 44 -2.69 -7.04 -5.96
N VAL A 45 -3.81 -7.57 -6.49
CA VAL A 45 -5.06 -6.82 -6.59
C VAL A 45 -5.57 -6.42 -5.21
N ASP A 46 -5.56 -7.36 -4.25
CA ASP A 46 -6.04 -7.12 -2.89
C ASP A 46 -5.21 -6.04 -2.18
N TYR A 47 -3.87 -6.12 -2.26
CA TYR A 47 -3.00 -5.09 -1.68
C TYR A 47 -3.13 -3.73 -2.38
N SER A 48 -3.39 -3.71 -3.69
CA SER A 48 -3.64 -2.47 -4.43
C SER A 48 -4.91 -1.76 -3.96
N LEU A 49 -5.98 -2.53 -3.69
CA LEU A 49 -7.22 -1.99 -3.11
C LEU A 49 -6.99 -1.39 -1.73
N VAL A 50 -6.22 -2.08 -0.88
CA VAL A 50 -5.84 -1.56 0.45
C VAL A 50 -4.99 -0.30 0.33
N ALA A 51 -4.07 -0.23 -0.63
CA ALA A 51 -3.25 0.94 -0.88
C ALA A 51 -4.10 2.17 -1.24
N ASP A 52 -5.11 1.99 -2.10
CA ASP A 52 -6.02 3.05 -2.51
C ASP A 52 -6.88 3.54 -1.33
N GLU A 53 -7.39 2.64 -0.48
CA GLU A 53 -8.14 3.02 0.72
C GLU A 53 -7.27 3.78 1.73
N LEU A 54 -6.05 3.30 1.98
CA LEU A 54 -5.10 3.97 2.87
C LEU A 54 -4.69 5.35 2.34
N LYS A 55 -4.58 5.52 1.03
CA LYS A 55 -4.32 6.82 0.40
C LYS A 55 -5.43 7.81 0.71
N GLY A 56 -6.69 7.42 0.56
CA GLY A 56 -7.82 8.30 0.88
C GLY A 56 -7.81 8.73 2.35
N LEU A 57 -7.62 7.77 3.27
CA LEU A 57 -7.49 8.06 4.70
C LEU A 57 -6.29 8.97 5.01
N TYR A 58 -5.19 8.80 4.30
CA TYR A 58 -3.99 9.63 4.46
C TYR A 58 -4.23 11.06 4.01
N GLU A 59 -4.83 11.26 2.83
CA GLU A 59 -5.13 12.58 2.28
C GLU A 59 -6.08 13.35 3.21
N GLU A 60 -7.12 12.70 3.75
CA GLU A 60 -8.01 13.28 4.77
C GLU A 60 -7.26 13.69 6.05
N ALA A 61 -6.33 12.85 6.52
CA ALA A 61 -5.53 13.13 7.70
C ALA A 61 -4.52 14.27 7.46
N GLU A 62 -3.98 14.35 6.24
CA GLU A 62 -3.02 15.38 5.81
C GLU A 62 -3.69 16.76 5.82
N GLU A 63 -4.90 16.86 5.26
CA GLU A 63 -5.72 18.07 5.28
C GLU A 63 -6.10 18.51 6.70
N SER A 64 -6.35 17.54 7.59
CA SER A 64 -6.82 17.80 8.96
C SER A 64 -5.72 18.18 9.96
N SER A 65 -4.52 17.62 9.82
CA SER A 65 -3.45 17.76 10.82
C SER A 65 -2.30 18.68 10.41
N GLY A 66 -2.08 18.95 9.12
CA GLY A 66 -1.00 19.82 8.60
C GLY A 66 0.45 19.35 8.85
N ASN A 67 0.65 18.33 9.70
CA ASN A 67 1.96 17.85 10.18
C ASN A 67 2.35 16.48 9.58
N LEU A 68 1.62 16.01 8.58
CA LEU A 68 1.95 14.80 7.84
C LEU A 68 2.86 15.17 6.65
N PRO A 69 3.84 14.32 6.29
CA PRO A 69 4.55 14.48 5.02
C PRO A 69 3.56 14.38 3.84
N LYS A 70 3.95 14.82 2.65
CA LYS A 70 3.11 14.63 1.46
C LYS A 70 3.03 13.15 1.15
N TYR A 71 1.86 12.63 0.79
CA TYR A 71 1.70 11.22 0.40
C TYR A 71 2.75 10.77 -0.64
N ARG A 72 3.06 11.62 -1.63
CA ARG A 72 4.09 11.34 -2.67
C ARG A 72 5.51 11.19 -2.12
N GLN A 73 5.80 11.68 -0.92
CA GLN A 73 7.10 11.52 -0.26
C GLN A 73 7.22 10.18 0.49
N LEU A 74 6.10 9.46 0.68
CA LEU A 74 6.12 8.14 1.31
C LEU A 74 6.56 7.04 0.34
N ALA A 75 6.43 7.28 -0.96
CA ALA A 75 6.76 6.36 -2.05
C ALA A 75 8.18 6.55 -2.61
N GLN A 76 9.12 7.09 -1.80
CA GLN A 76 10.53 7.27 -2.16
C GLN A 76 11.44 6.37 -1.35
#